data_AF-A0A6M8EFB7-F1
#
_entry.id   AF-A0A6M8EFB7-F1
#
_cell.length_a   1.000
_cell.length_b   1.000
_cell.length_c   1.000
_cell.angle_alpha   90.00
_cell.angle_beta   90.00
_cell.angle_gamma   90.00
#
_symmetry.space_group_name_H-M   'P 1'
#
loop_
_entity.id
_entity.type
_entity.pdbx_description
1 polymer ?
#
loop_
_entity_poly.entity_id
_entity_poly.type
_entity_poly.pdbx_seq_one_letter_code
_entity_poly.pdbx_strand_id
1 'polypeptide(L)'
;MRDLSVMEKQVLKLLQEHANSDYSKNDLAPWIAKTSLQLGHLYSDLGLSSRKEMGELMTKHFSSLAKLKPEDKRWKKYLYDCIGKTAPACATCLDISNCFNCSLNPEKMEKSC
;
A
#
# COMPACT_ATOMS: atom_id res chain seq x y z
N MET A 1 -0.96 19.94 2.50
CA MET A 1 -1.23 19.38 3.85
C MET A 1 -2.67 18.89 4.06
N ARG A 2 -3.71 19.53 3.49
CA ARG A 2 -5.13 19.14 3.72
C ARG A 2 -5.54 17.75 3.20
N ASP A 3 -4.79 17.14 2.28
CA ASP A 3 -5.15 15.83 1.69
C ASP A 3 -4.74 14.60 2.54
N LEU A 4 -3.63 14.69 3.28
CA LEU A 4 -3.06 13.51 3.99
C LEU A 4 -3.99 13.02 5.10
N SER A 5 -4.61 13.94 5.85
CA SER A 5 -5.55 13.59 6.91
C SER A 5 -6.85 12.97 6.38
N VAL A 6 -7.24 13.28 5.14
CA VAL A 6 -8.39 12.64 4.47
C VAL A 6 -8.02 11.23 4.04
N MET A 7 -6.84 11.06 3.42
CA MET A 7 -6.34 9.75 3.02
C MET A 7 -6.17 8.82 4.23
N GLU A 8 -5.62 9.32 5.35
CA GLU A 8 -5.50 8.56 6.60
C GLU A 8 -6.84 8.00 7.05
N LYS A 9 -7.87 8.85 7.12
CA LYS A 9 -9.22 8.46 7.54
C LYS A 9 -9.84 7.44 6.58
N GLN A 10 -9.61 7.59 5.28
CA GLN A 10 -10.11 6.64 4.29
C GLN A 10 -9.43 5.26 4.41
N VAL A 11 -8.10 5.23 4.54
CA VAL A 11 -7.34 3.98 4.75
C VAL A 11 -7.74 3.33 6.08
N LEU A 12 -7.87 4.13 7.14
CA LEU A 12 -8.34 3.66 8.45
C LEU A 12 -9.71 2.99 8.34
N LYS A 13 -10.67 3.66 7.71
CA LYS A 13 -12.03 3.13 7.54
C LYS A 13 -12.01 1.80 6.78
N LEU A 14 -11.27 1.73 5.67
CA LEU A 14 -11.11 0.51 4.89
C LEU A 14 -10.54 -0.65 5.75
N LEU A 15 -9.48 -0.38 6.53
CA LEU A 15 -8.88 -1.38 7.41
C LEU A 15 -9.86 -1.81 8.52
N GLN A 16 -10.63 -0.88 9.07
CA GLN A 16 -11.64 -1.17 10.10
C GLN A 16 -12.82 -2.00 9.58
N GLU A 17 -13.23 -1.79 8.34
CA GLU A 17 -14.29 -2.56 7.68
C GLU A 17 -13.86 -4.01 7.40
N HIS A 18 -12.55 -4.25 7.25
CA HIS A 18 -11.98 -5.56 6.96
C HIS A 18 -11.19 -6.17 8.13
N ALA A 19 -11.28 -5.58 9.33
CA ALA A 19 -10.61 -6.08 10.53
C ALA A 19 -11.25 -7.38 11.01
N ASN A 20 -10.42 -8.37 11.35
CA ASN A 20 -10.88 -9.67 11.86
C ASN A 20 -11.17 -9.66 13.38
N SER A 21 -10.74 -8.63 14.10
CA SER A 21 -10.88 -8.50 15.56
C SER A 21 -10.91 -7.03 15.97
N ASP A 22 -11.49 -6.73 17.14
CA ASP A 22 -11.51 -5.38 17.73
C ASP A 22 -10.10 -4.81 17.94
N TYR A 23 -9.12 -5.62 18.31
CA TYR A 23 -7.72 -5.18 18.39
C TYR A 23 -7.19 -4.72 17.03
N SER A 24 -7.48 -5.49 15.98
CA SER A 24 -7.07 -5.12 14.63
C SER A 24 -7.76 -3.84 14.14
N LYS A 25 -8.99 -3.60 14.59
CA LYS A 25 -9.81 -2.45 14.23
C LYS A 25 -9.43 -1.17 14.98
N ASN A 26 -9.11 -1.27 16.27
CA ASN A 26 -8.89 -0.12 17.14
C ASN A 26 -7.40 0.21 17.35
N ASP A 27 -6.51 -0.77 17.27
CA ASP A 27 -5.07 -0.57 17.48
C ASP A 27 -4.30 -0.66 16.16
N LEU A 28 -4.42 -1.79 15.43
CA LEU A 28 -3.63 -1.98 14.20
C LEU A 28 -4.07 -1.08 13.06
N ALA A 29 -5.38 -0.91 12.83
CA ALA A 29 -5.90 -0.11 11.72
C ALA A 29 -5.41 1.35 11.77
N PRO A 30 -5.53 2.10 12.89
CA PRO A 30 -4.99 3.47 12.96
C PRO A 30 -3.47 3.52 12.93
N TRP A 31 -2.79 2.51 13.47
CA TRP A 31 -1.34 2.42 13.38
C TRP A 31 -0.87 2.28 11.92
N ILE A 32 -1.42 1.31 11.18
CA ILE A 32 -1.11 1.08 9.76
C ILE A 32 -1.53 2.28 8.92
N ALA A 33 -2.69 2.90 9.17
CA ALA A 33 -3.14 4.07 8.43
C ALA A 33 -2.15 5.24 8.55
N LYS A 34 -1.69 5.55 9.78
CA LYS A 34 -0.67 6.59 10.03
C LYS A 34 0.66 6.27 9.36
N THR A 35 1.12 5.03 9.48
CA THR A 35 2.37 4.59 8.86
C THR A 35 2.28 4.62 7.34
N SER A 36 1.09 4.37 6.77
CA SER A 36 0.87 4.42 5.32
C SER A 36 1.05 5.82 4.71
N LEU A 37 0.94 6.88 5.51
CA LEU A 37 1.19 8.27 5.08
C LEU A 37 2.68 8.60 5.00
N GLN A 38 3.54 7.87 5.71
CA GLN A 38 4.98 8.11 5.70
C GLN A 38 5.54 7.84 4.29
N LEU A 39 6.57 8.57 3.87
CA LEU A 39 7.21 8.37 2.55
C LEU A 39 8.05 7.09 2.50
N GLY A 40 8.39 6.52 3.66
CA GLY A 40 9.18 5.30 3.80
C GLY A 40 8.46 4.00 3.44
N HIS A 41 9.13 2.90 3.79
CA HIS A 41 8.65 1.55 3.59
C HIS A 41 7.73 1.16 4.74
N LEU A 42 6.44 0.98 4.43
CA LEU A 42 5.40 0.64 5.41
C LEU A 42 5.81 -0.48 6.37
N TYR A 43 6.43 -1.55 5.87
CA TYR A 43 6.87 -2.67 6.71
C TYR A 43 8.03 -2.30 7.63
N SER A 44 9.00 -1.50 7.15
CA SER A 44 10.15 -1.06 7.95
C SER A 44 9.72 -0.11 9.08
N ASP A 45 8.81 0.82 8.80
CA ASP A 45 8.25 1.71 9.82
C ASP A 45 7.38 0.94 10.85
N LEU A 46 6.79 -0.20 10.47
CA LEU A 46 6.11 -1.11 11.40
C LEU A 46 7.08 -2.01 12.17
N GLY A 47 8.39 -1.89 11.94
CA GLY A 47 9.41 -2.72 12.59
C GLY A 47 9.52 -4.14 12.02
N LEU A 48 8.98 -4.40 10.83
CA LEU A 48 9.02 -5.70 10.18
C LEU A 48 10.29 -5.85 9.35
N SER A 49 10.90 -7.03 9.42
CA SER A 49 12.16 -7.34 8.72
C SER A 49 11.98 -7.50 7.20
N SER A 50 10.76 -7.75 6.72
CA SER A 50 10.52 -8.09 5.31
C SER A 50 9.08 -7.84 4.84
N ARG A 51 8.90 -7.72 3.52
CA ARG A 51 7.57 -7.62 2.88
C ARG A 51 6.69 -8.85 3.18
N LYS A 52 7.29 -10.03 3.31
CA LYS A 52 6.60 -11.28 3.59
C LYS A 52 5.90 -11.25 4.95
N GLU A 53 6.62 -10.85 6.00
CA GLU A 53 6.08 -10.64 7.36
C GLU A 53 4.88 -9.68 7.36
N MET A 54 4.96 -8.60 6.57
CA MET A 54 3.82 -7.68 6.42
C MET A 54 2.61 -8.35 5.78
N GLY A 55 2.84 -9.18 4.76
CA GLY A 55 1.79 -9.99 4.14
C GLY A 55 1.15 -10.96 5.11
N GLU A 56 1.94 -11.64 5.92
CA GLU A 56 1.46 -12.58 6.93
C GLU A 56 0.68 -11.86 8.04
N LEU A 57 1.18 -10.72 8.53
CA LEU A 57 0.50 -9.89 9.50
C LEU A 57 -0.85 -9.39 8.97
N MET A 58 -0.87 -8.86 7.75
CA MET A 58 -2.10 -8.42 7.10
C MET A 58 -3.06 -9.59 6.85
N THR A 59 -2.57 -10.77 6.51
CA THR A 59 -3.42 -11.96 6.29
C THR A 59 -4.03 -12.46 7.59
N LYS A 60 -3.28 -12.40 8.69
CA LYS A 60 -3.72 -12.80 10.02
C LYS A 60 -4.78 -11.85 10.60
N HIS A 61 -4.59 -10.55 10.44
CA HIS A 61 -5.44 -9.51 11.05
C HIS A 61 -6.53 -8.96 10.11
N PHE A 62 -6.30 -8.99 8.81
CA PHE A 62 -7.16 -8.46 7.75
C PHE A 62 -7.32 -9.49 6.61
N SER A 63 -7.76 -10.70 6.98
CA SER A 63 -7.90 -11.84 6.07
C SER A 63 -8.78 -11.54 4.85
N SER A 64 -9.83 -10.74 5.00
CA SER A 64 -10.68 -10.30 3.90
C SER A 64 -9.92 -9.46 2.87
N LEU A 65 -9.09 -8.51 3.30
CA LEU A 65 -8.26 -7.71 2.39
C LEU A 65 -7.17 -8.55 1.74
N ALA A 66 -6.56 -9.48 2.48
CA ALA A 66 -5.53 -10.36 1.94
C ALA A 66 -6.05 -11.28 0.83
N LYS A 67 -7.30 -11.74 0.93
CA LYS A 67 -7.96 -12.53 -0.12
C LYS A 67 -8.22 -11.74 -1.40
N LEU A 68 -8.55 -10.45 -1.25
CA LEU A 68 -8.85 -9.57 -2.39
C LEU A 68 -7.59 -8.98 -3.03
N LYS A 69 -6.46 -9.03 -2.34
CA LYS A 69 -5.21 -8.44 -2.79
C LYS A 69 -4.46 -9.39 -3.74
N PRO A 70 -4.07 -8.95 -4.94
CA PRO A 70 -3.16 -9.71 -5.80
C PRO A 70 -1.75 -9.80 -5.19
N GLU A 71 -1.11 -10.95 -5.30
CA GLU A 71 0.19 -11.27 -4.69
C GLU A 71 1.31 -10.31 -5.12
N ASP A 72 1.31 -9.90 -6.38
CA ASP A 72 2.35 -9.04 -6.98
C ASP A 72 2.25 -7.56 -6.54
N LYS A 73 1.07 -7.10 -6.10
CA LYS A 73 0.83 -5.69 -5.75
C LYS A 73 1.36 -5.38 -4.34
N ARG A 74 2.00 -4.23 -4.15
CA ARG A 74 2.44 -3.76 -2.81
C ARG A 74 1.24 -3.36 -1.97
N TRP A 75 1.23 -3.67 -0.67
CA TRP A 75 0.15 -3.32 0.28
C TRP A 75 -0.20 -1.84 0.26
N LYS A 76 0.81 -0.97 0.31
CA LYS A 76 0.61 0.48 0.25
C LYS A 76 -0.07 0.92 -1.05
N LYS A 77 0.28 0.34 -2.19
CA LYS A 77 -0.41 0.66 -3.46
C LYS A 77 -1.86 0.16 -3.44
N TYR A 78 -2.06 -1.07 -2.97
CA TYR A 78 -3.38 -1.69 -2.89
C TYR A 78 -4.37 -0.94 -1.98
N LEU A 79 -3.95 -0.54 -0.77
CA LEU A 79 -4.80 0.21 0.16
C LEU A 79 -5.30 1.53 -0.43
N TYR A 80 -4.40 2.24 -1.12
CA TYR A 80 -4.73 3.52 -1.75
C TYR A 80 -5.59 3.35 -3.00
N ASP A 81 -5.33 2.30 -3.79
CA ASP A 81 -6.13 1.89 -4.94
C ASP A 81 -7.58 1.58 -4.53
N CYS A 82 -7.78 0.88 -3.41
CA CYS A 82 -9.11 0.61 -2.85
C CYS A 82 -9.90 1.88 -2.48
N ILE A 83 -9.23 2.94 -2.02
CA ILE A 83 -9.88 4.22 -1.71
C ILE A 83 -9.92 5.18 -2.91
N GLY A 84 -9.47 4.75 -4.08
CA GLY A 84 -9.42 5.56 -5.30
C GLY A 84 -8.44 6.74 -5.20
N LYS A 85 -7.38 6.62 -4.39
CA LYS A 85 -6.35 7.65 -4.20
C LYS A 85 -4.98 7.14 -4.63
N THR A 86 -4.07 8.07 -4.91
CA THR A 86 -2.67 7.73 -5.17
C THR A 86 -1.87 7.85 -3.88
N ALA A 87 -1.10 6.81 -3.54
CA ALA A 87 -0.23 6.85 -2.37
C ALA A 87 0.78 8.01 -2.49
N PRO A 88 1.01 8.80 -1.42
CA PRO A 88 1.89 9.97 -1.47
C PRO A 88 3.34 9.60 -1.82
N ALA A 89 3.79 8.40 -1.42
CA ALA A 89 5.10 7.88 -1.84
C ALA A 89 5.20 7.59 -3.35
N CYS A 90 4.09 7.36 -4.05
CA CYS A 90 4.08 7.16 -5.50
C CYS A 90 4.18 8.48 -6.28
N ALA A 91 3.77 9.61 -5.69
CA ALA A 91 3.87 10.93 -6.32
C ALA A 91 5.32 11.46 -6.35
N THR A 92 6.18 10.98 -5.45
CA THR A 92 7.62 11.32 -5.42
C THR A 92 8.50 10.21 -6.02
N CYS A 93 7.93 9.02 -6.30
CA CYS A 93 8.60 8.02 -7.13
C CYS A 93 8.63 8.52 -8.58
N LEU A 94 9.73 9.16 -8.96
CA LEU A 94 10.22 9.30 -10.34
C LEU A 94 10.44 7.95 -11.07
N ASP A 95 10.13 6.82 -10.43
CA ASP A 95 10.19 5.48 -10.99
C ASP A 95 8.83 5.09 -11.62
N ILE A 96 8.36 5.92 -12.55
CA ILE A 96 7.32 5.52 -13.52
C ILE A 96 7.86 4.42 -14.46
N SER A 97 9.17 4.17 -14.45
CA SER A 97 9.84 3.18 -15.31
C SER A 97 9.52 1.72 -14.97
N ASN A 98 8.93 1.41 -13.81
CA ASN A 98 8.72 0.01 -13.39
C ASN A 98 7.29 -0.34 -12.99
N CYS A 99 6.33 0.56 -13.25
CA CYS A 99 4.91 0.29 -13.04
C CYS A 99 4.27 -0.03 -14.40
N PHE A 100 4.17 -1.32 -14.71
CA PHE A 100 3.59 -1.93 -15.92
C PHE A 100 4.47 -1.92 -17.17
N ASN A 101 5.36 -2.92 -17.30
CA ASN A 101 5.65 -3.48 -18.62
C ASN A 101 4.47 -4.36 -19.05
N CYS A 102 3.38 -3.71 -19.44
CA CYS A 102 2.35 -4.30 -20.28
C CYS A 102 2.33 -3.49 -21.57
N SER A 103 3.39 -3.64 -22.37
CA SER A 103 3.42 -3.16 -23.74
C SER A 103 3.47 -4.36 -24.66
N LEU A 104 2.34 -4.60 -25.32
CA LEU A 104 2.26 -5.38 -26.54
C LEU A 104 3.20 -4.77 -27.60
N ASN A 105 4.33 -5.45 -27.88
CA ASN A 105 5.20 -5.41 -29.10
C ASN A 105 5.66 -4.03 -29.67
N PRO A 106 6.46 -3.98 -30.77
CA PRO A 106 7.90 -4.24 -30.88
C PRO A 106 8.69 -3.00 -31.43
N GLU A 107 10.02 -3.10 -31.49
CA GLU A 107 10.98 -2.23 -32.22
C GLU A 107 11.35 -0.81 -31.68
N LYS A 108 12.66 -0.67 -31.39
CA LYS A 108 13.52 0.52 -31.45
C LYS A 108 13.22 1.71 -30.50
N MET A 109 14.21 2.11 -29.70
CA MET A 109 15.14 3.18 -30.08
C MET A 109 16.17 3.43 -28.95
N GLU A 110 17.42 3.47 -29.39
CA GLU A 110 18.67 3.74 -28.69
C GLU A 110 18.82 5.21 -28.23
N LYS A 111 19.90 5.43 -27.44
CA LYS A 111 20.70 6.66 -27.23
C LYS A 111 20.47 7.36 -25.89
N SER A 112 21.39 7.25 -24.92
CA SER A 112 22.74 7.86 -24.85
C SER A 112 22.66 9.37 -24.59
N CYS A 113 22.99 9.76 -23.37
CA CYS A 113 23.82 10.93 -23.07
C CYS A 113 24.61 10.64 -21.80
#